data_AF-A0A1D2LW14-F1
#
_entry.id   AF-A0A1D2LW14-F1
#
_cell.length_a   1.000
_cell.length_b   1.000
_cell.length_c   1.000
_cell.angle_alpha   90.00
_cell.angle_beta   90.00
_cell.angle_gamma   90.00
#
_symmetry.space_group_name_H-M   'P 1'
#
loop_
_entity.id
_entity.type
_entity.pdbx_description
1 polymer ?
#
loop_
_entity_poly.entity_id
_entity_poly.type
_entity_poly.pdbx_seq_one_letter_code
_entity_poly.pdbx_strand_id
1 'polypeptide(L)'
;MSEERKIKQVKKTKLIVPIIILIIGVLLILSPWIKNMIVANTSKVDSSLTAEQFEKNNKNASKNDYNAVKRLSTTSVFNNSMKVDKDAIIGEIKINSVDLYLPILKGTNDANLLGGATTMLEEQKMGEGNYSLAGHHMRDSSLLFGPLLEIKKGADIVITDKKKDFHYKVVETKIVDETDIDILDDKGDKRITLFTCDTADATSKRFVVIGTLDKVTKHK
;
A
#
# COMPACT_ATOMS: atom_id res chain seq x y z
N MET A 1 -30.26 -37.65 41.03
CA MET A 1 -29.84 -36.36 40.43
C MET A 1 -28.63 -36.46 39.47
N SER A 2 -28.14 -37.65 39.10
CA SER A 2 -26.85 -37.85 38.40
C SER A 2 -26.94 -38.20 36.91
N GLU A 3 -28.09 -38.63 36.39
CA GLU A 3 -28.20 -39.23 35.04
C GLU A 3 -28.84 -38.29 34.01
N GLU A 4 -29.94 -37.62 34.36
CA GLU A 4 -30.57 -36.59 33.50
C GLU A 4 -29.65 -35.40 33.25
N ARG A 5 -28.83 -35.01 34.25
CA ARG A 5 -27.82 -33.95 34.09
C ARG A 5 -26.74 -34.37 33.09
N LYS A 6 -26.28 -35.63 33.12
CA LYS A 6 -25.31 -36.18 32.15
C LYS A 6 -25.89 -36.21 30.73
N ILE A 7 -27.14 -36.65 30.55
CA ILE A 7 -27.79 -36.69 29.23
C ILE A 7 -28.01 -35.27 28.67
N LYS A 8 -28.48 -34.32 29.48
CA LYS A 8 -28.62 -32.91 29.06
C LYS A 8 -27.26 -32.29 28.74
N GLN A 9 -26.22 -32.58 29.51
CA GLN A 9 -24.86 -32.09 29.27
C GLN A 9 -24.27 -32.66 27.98
N VAL A 10 -24.46 -33.96 27.70
CA VAL A 10 -24.02 -34.62 26.46
C VAL A 10 -24.81 -34.13 25.24
N LYS A 11 -26.12 -33.88 25.35
CA LYS A 11 -26.92 -33.28 24.27
C LYS A 11 -26.50 -31.83 23.98
N LYS A 12 -26.19 -31.06 25.02
CA LYS A 12 -25.73 -29.66 24.89
C LYS A 12 -24.33 -29.59 24.26
N THR A 13 -23.40 -30.47 24.63
CA THR A 13 -22.07 -30.54 23.99
C THR A 13 -22.14 -31.04 22.54
N LYS A 14 -23.05 -31.96 22.20
CA LYS A 14 -23.29 -32.39 20.80
C LYS A 14 -23.82 -31.29 19.89
N LEU A 15 -24.48 -30.26 20.43
CA LEU A 15 -24.98 -29.11 19.66
C LEU A 15 -23.95 -27.97 19.57
N ILE A 16 -23.02 -27.86 20.53
CA ILE A 16 -22.00 -26.79 20.57
C ILE A 16 -20.93 -27.01 19.50
N VAL A 17 -20.45 -28.25 19.33
CA VAL A 17 -19.40 -28.58 18.34
C VAL A 17 -19.78 -28.17 16.91
N PRO A 18 -20.96 -28.51 16.35
CA PRO A 18 -21.33 -28.09 15.00
C PRO A 18 -21.50 -26.58 14.88
N ILE A 19 -21.95 -25.88 15.94
CA ILE A 19 -22.03 -24.42 15.95
C ILE A 19 -20.63 -23.79 15.88
N ILE A 20 -19.64 -24.32 16.63
CA ILE A 20 -18.26 -23.85 16.56
C ILE A 20 -17.67 -24.09 15.17
N ILE A 21 -17.89 -25.27 14.58
CA ILE A 21 -17.43 -25.56 13.21
C ILE A 21 -18.07 -24.61 12.20
N LEU A 22 -19.37 -24.33 12.34
CA LEU A 22 -20.07 -23.37 11.49
C LEU A 22 -19.49 -21.95 11.64
N ILE A 23 -19.22 -21.50 12.87
CA ILE A 23 -18.59 -20.20 13.13
C ILE A 23 -17.20 -20.13 12.51
N ILE A 24 -16.37 -21.17 12.68
CA ILE A 24 -15.04 -21.25 12.07
C ILE A 24 -15.16 -21.22 10.54
N GLY A 25 -16.10 -21.97 9.96
CA GLY A 25 -16.38 -21.96 8.53
C GLY A 25 -16.75 -20.57 8.01
N VAL A 26 -17.65 -19.87 8.70
CA VAL A 26 -18.03 -18.49 8.36
C VAL A 26 -16.83 -17.54 8.46
N LEU A 27 -16.01 -17.65 9.52
CA LEU A 27 -14.81 -16.84 9.68
C LEU A 27 -13.79 -17.06 8.55
N LEU A 28 -13.62 -18.30 8.10
CA LEU A 28 -12.73 -18.62 6.97
C LEU A 28 -13.24 -18.00 5.67
N ILE A 29 -14.56 -18.08 5.41
CA ILE A 29 -15.20 -17.47 4.23
C ILE A 29 -15.06 -15.94 4.24
N LEU A 30 -15.21 -15.31 5.41
CA LEU A 30 -15.10 -13.85 5.56
C LEU A 30 -13.65 -13.34 5.62
N SER A 31 -12.65 -14.22 5.77
CA SER A 31 -11.26 -13.83 5.95
C SER A 31 -10.69 -12.90 4.86
N PRO A 32 -11.02 -13.04 3.55
CA PRO A 32 -10.53 -12.11 2.53
C PRO A 32 -11.11 -10.70 2.70
N TRP A 33 -12.38 -10.60 3.11
CA TRP A 33 -13.07 -9.32 3.30
C TRP A 33 -12.49 -8.58 4.51
N ILE A 34 -12.24 -9.30 5.61
CA ILE A 34 -11.59 -8.74 6.81
C ILE A 34 -10.19 -8.20 6.44
N LYS A 35 -9.41 -8.97 5.67
CA LYS A 35 -8.09 -8.56 5.21
C LYS A 35 -8.16 -7.23 4.43
N ASN A 36 -9.03 -7.16 3.43
CA ASN A 36 -9.18 -5.97 2.59
C ASN A 36 -9.64 -4.75 3.41
N MET A 37 -10.56 -4.94 4.36
CA MET A 37 -11.02 -3.88 5.25
C MET A 37 -9.89 -3.33 6.13
N ILE A 38 -9.04 -4.20 6.69
CA ILE A 38 -7.87 -3.78 7.46
C ILE A 38 -6.95 -2.95 6.58
N VAL A 39 -6.64 -3.41 5.36
CA VAL A 39 -5.76 -2.66 4.46
C VAL A 39 -6.35 -1.30 4.10
N ALA A 40 -7.61 -1.26 3.67
CA ALA A 40 -8.29 -0.01 3.29
C ALA A 40 -8.29 1.02 4.43
N ASN A 41 -8.48 0.59 5.67
CA ASN A 41 -8.41 1.46 6.83
C ASN A 41 -6.97 1.88 7.17
N THR A 42 -6.01 0.96 7.02
CA THR A 42 -4.58 1.19 7.31
C THR A 42 -3.97 2.17 6.32
N SER A 43 -4.33 2.07 5.04
CA SER A 43 -3.80 2.91 3.96
C SER A 43 -4.58 4.20 3.74
N LYS A 44 -5.52 4.52 4.63
CA LYS A 44 -6.32 5.74 4.53
C LYS A 44 -5.45 6.95 4.85
N VAL A 45 -5.55 7.98 4.01
CA VAL A 45 -4.89 9.25 4.28
C VAL A 45 -5.41 9.87 5.57
N ASP A 46 -4.49 10.20 6.48
CA ASP A 46 -4.78 10.94 7.70
C ASP A 46 -4.77 12.45 7.40
N SER A 47 -5.96 13.02 7.22
CA SER A 47 -6.14 14.44 6.92
C SER A 47 -5.66 15.36 8.05
N SER A 48 -5.44 14.84 9.27
CA SER A 48 -4.96 15.65 10.40
C SER A 48 -3.46 15.97 10.33
N LEU A 49 -2.68 15.24 9.52
CA LEU A 49 -1.25 15.48 9.39
C LEU A 49 -0.95 16.79 8.65
N THR A 50 -0.09 17.65 9.22
CA THR A 50 0.27 18.95 8.64
C THR A 50 1.54 18.88 7.78
N ALA A 51 1.77 19.94 7.00
CA ALA A 51 3.00 20.11 6.23
C ALA A 51 4.27 20.10 7.11
N GLU A 52 4.19 20.65 8.33
CA GLU A 52 5.29 20.65 9.29
C GLU A 52 5.57 19.25 9.82
N GLN A 53 4.52 18.44 10.04
CA GLN A 53 4.68 17.03 10.43
C GLN A 53 5.31 16.22 9.31
N PHE A 54 4.88 16.41 8.04
CA PHE A 54 5.53 15.77 6.89
C PHE A 54 7.00 16.15 6.78
N GLU A 55 7.34 17.44 6.96
CA GLU A 55 8.74 17.88 6.93
C GLU A 55 9.56 17.28 8.08
N LYS A 56 8.99 17.21 9.30
CA LYS A 56 9.63 16.58 10.45
C LYS A 56 9.88 15.09 10.18
N ASN A 57 8.87 14.38 9.69
CA ASN A 57 8.95 12.96 9.36
C ASN A 57 9.98 12.70 8.26
N ASN A 58 10.09 13.60 7.28
CA ASN A 58 11.04 13.45 6.18
C ASN A 58 12.52 13.58 6.62
N LYS A 59 12.79 14.13 7.81
CA LYS A 59 14.13 14.18 8.42
C LYS A 59 14.53 12.85 9.08
N ASN A 60 13.59 11.93 9.30
CA ASN A 60 13.89 10.61 9.83
C ASN A 60 14.67 9.79 8.80
N ALA A 61 15.50 8.86 9.28
CA ALA A 61 16.22 7.92 8.41
C ALA A 61 15.23 6.99 7.69
N SER A 62 15.50 6.69 6.42
CA SER A 62 14.73 5.71 5.66
C SER A 62 14.91 4.31 6.27
N LYS A 63 13.82 3.61 6.57
CA LYS A 63 13.82 2.22 7.08
C LYS A 63 13.52 1.25 5.94
N ASN A 64 14.44 1.17 4.98
CA ASN A 64 14.34 0.25 3.85
C ASN A 64 14.68 -1.19 4.28
N ASP A 65 13.78 -2.14 4.00
CA ASP A 65 14.00 -3.57 4.19
C ASP A 65 13.26 -4.35 3.09
N TYR A 66 13.93 -4.50 1.94
CA TYR A 66 13.40 -5.22 0.78
C TYR A 66 13.33 -6.74 1.00
N ASN A 67 14.24 -7.29 1.81
CA ASN A 67 14.30 -8.73 2.07
C ASN A 67 13.17 -9.21 2.98
N ALA A 68 12.66 -8.33 3.85
CA ALA A 68 11.49 -8.62 4.65
C ALA A 68 10.18 -8.55 3.88
N VAL A 69 10.15 -7.99 2.66
CA VAL A 69 8.91 -7.83 1.88
C VAL A 69 8.36 -9.20 1.48
N LYS A 70 7.22 -9.57 2.06
CA LYS A 70 6.58 -10.89 1.89
C LYS A 70 5.20 -10.77 1.29
N ARG A 71 4.68 -11.92 0.84
CA ARG A 71 3.28 -12.02 0.43
C ARG A 71 2.35 -11.73 1.61
N LEU A 72 1.29 -10.97 1.33
CA LEU A 72 0.28 -10.61 2.32
C LEU A 72 -0.61 -11.83 2.66
N SER A 73 -0.43 -12.34 3.87
CA SER A 73 -1.35 -13.27 4.55
C SER A 73 -2.27 -12.51 5.50
N THR A 74 -3.39 -13.08 5.93
CA THR A 74 -4.29 -12.43 6.89
C THR A 74 -3.58 -12.09 8.21
N THR A 75 -2.73 -12.99 8.72
CA THR A 75 -1.97 -12.77 9.95
C THR A 75 -0.90 -11.69 9.77
N SER A 76 -0.19 -11.69 8.64
CA SER A 76 0.81 -10.64 8.38
C SER A 76 0.16 -9.27 8.18
N VAL A 77 -0.97 -9.19 7.49
CA VAL A 77 -1.76 -7.95 7.37
C VAL A 77 -2.18 -7.41 8.74
N PHE A 78 -2.71 -8.26 9.62
CA PHE A 78 -3.08 -7.85 10.97
C PHE A 78 -1.86 -7.32 11.75
N ASN A 79 -0.78 -8.08 11.81
CA ASN A 79 0.43 -7.69 12.55
C ASN A 79 1.11 -6.45 11.97
N ASN A 80 1.20 -6.32 10.65
CA ASN A 80 1.85 -5.20 9.98
C ASN A 80 1.00 -3.93 10.07
N SER A 81 -0.34 -4.04 10.09
CA SER A 81 -1.22 -2.88 10.25
C SER A 81 -0.98 -2.12 11.55
N MET A 82 -0.64 -2.83 12.63
CA MET A 82 -0.29 -2.24 13.93
C MET A 82 1.14 -1.66 13.96
N LYS A 83 1.98 -2.01 12.98
CA LYS A 83 3.39 -1.62 12.90
C LYS A 83 3.66 -0.54 11.86
N VAL A 84 2.63 -0.08 11.13
CA VAL A 84 2.79 1.01 10.17
C VAL A 84 3.35 2.23 10.88
N ASP A 85 4.47 2.73 10.38
CA ASP A 85 5.17 3.85 10.98
C ASP A 85 4.49 5.15 10.57
N LYS A 86 3.66 5.72 11.46
CA LYS A 86 3.00 7.00 11.22
C LYS A 86 4.00 8.16 11.10
N ASP A 87 5.16 8.04 11.75
CA ASP A 87 6.24 9.02 11.68
C ASP A 87 7.07 8.87 10.39
N ALA A 88 6.73 7.90 9.53
CA ALA A 88 7.25 7.78 8.18
C ALA A 88 6.36 8.46 7.14
N ILE A 89 5.14 8.92 7.47
CA ILE A 89 4.26 9.58 6.48
C ILE A 89 4.82 10.98 6.15
N ILE A 90 5.16 11.19 4.88
CA ILE A 90 5.85 12.41 4.38
C ILE A 90 5.10 13.12 3.26
N GLY A 91 3.97 12.58 2.82
CA GLY A 91 3.21 13.14 1.71
C GLY A 91 2.01 12.30 1.35
N GLU A 92 1.40 12.64 0.21
CA GLU A 92 0.24 11.94 -0.34
C GLU A 92 0.38 11.84 -1.86
N ILE A 93 -0.17 10.77 -2.45
CA ILE A 93 -0.28 10.57 -3.89
C ILE A 93 -1.75 10.44 -4.29
N LYS A 94 -2.15 11.11 -5.36
CA LYS A 94 -3.50 11.08 -5.92
C LYS A 94 -3.46 10.92 -7.44
N ILE A 95 -4.25 9.99 -7.97
CA ILE A 95 -4.43 9.75 -9.41
C ILE A 95 -5.93 9.57 -9.67
N ASN A 96 -6.60 10.67 -10.04
CA ASN A 96 -8.06 10.70 -10.17
C ASN A 96 -8.61 9.73 -11.22
N SER A 97 -7.88 9.48 -12.31
CA SER A 97 -8.37 8.64 -13.41
C SER A 97 -8.55 7.17 -13.05
N VAL A 98 -8.00 6.74 -11.92
CA VAL A 98 -8.06 5.35 -11.41
C VAL A 98 -8.46 5.29 -9.94
N ASP A 99 -9.05 6.35 -9.40
CA ASP A 99 -9.52 6.44 -8.00
C ASP A 99 -8.45 6.06 -6.94
N LEU A 100 -7.19 6.42 -7.19
CA LEU A 100 -6.09 6.16 -6.26
C LEU A 100 -5.82 7.39 -5.39
N TYR A 101 -5.87 7.21 -4.07
CA TYR A 101 -5.45 8.21 -3.09
C TYR A 101 -4.84 7.54 -1.86
N LEU A 102 -3.54 7.76 -1.63
CA LEU A 102 -2.76 7.06 -0.60
C LEU A 102 -1.76 8.01 0.06
N PRO A 103 -1.38 7.76 1.33
CA PRO A 103 -0.23 8.41 1.92
C PRO A 103 1.07 7.90 1.27
N ILE A 104 2.10 8.73 1.31
CA ILE A 104 3.48 8.40 0.94
C ILE A 104 4.29 8.24 2.23
N LEU A 105 4.88 7.07 2.42
CA LEU A 105 5.72 6.73 3.57
C LEU A 105 7.19 6.68 3.16
N LYS A 106 8.08 7.23 3.99
CA LYS A 106 9.52 7.16 3.81
C LYS A 106 10.02 5.76 4.15
N GLY A 107 10.66 5.13 3.18
CA GLY A 107 11.28 3.82 3.27
C GLY A 107 10.32 2.66 3.01
N THR A 108 10.77 1.74 2.17
CA THR A 108 10.05 0.55 1.76
C THR A 108 10.35 -0.61 2.71
N ASN A 109 9.33 -1.06 3.43
CA ASN A 109 9.36 -2.28 4.23
C ASN A 109 7.96 -2.89 4.29
N ASP A 110 7.89 -4.08 4.87
CA ASP A 110 6.69 -4.93 4.94
C ASP A 110 5.48 -4.27 5.63
N ALA A 111 5.73 -3.37 6.59
CA ALA A 111 4.67 -2.64 7.28
C ALA A 111 4.26 -1.39 6.49
N ASN A 112 5.21 -0.58 6.06
CA ASN A 112 4.92 0.66 5.35
C ASN A 112 4.21 0.44 4.01
N LEU A 113 4.51 -0.65 3.30
CA LEU A 113 3.81 -1.03 2.06
C LEU A 113 2.32 -1.36 2.27
N LEU A 114 1.93 -1.72 3.50
CA LEU A 114 0.52 -1.87 3.86
C LEU A 114 -0.16 -0.52 4.14
N GLY A 115 0.64 0.46 4.57
CA GLY A 115 0.21 1.81 4.91
C GLY A 115 0.02 2.73 3.70
N GLY A 116 0.57 2.41 2.53
CA GLY A 116 0.40 3.25 1.34
C GLY A 116 1.53 3.07 0.32
N ALA A 117 1.86 4.16 -0.36
CA ALA A 117 3.00 4.21 -1.27
C ALA A 117 4.29 4.42 -0.48
N THR A 118 5.39 3.74 -0.82
CA THR A 118 6.66 3.85 -0.09
C THR A 118 7.78 4.36 -0.96
N THR A 119 8.66 5.21 -0.43
CA THR A 119 9.86 5.66 -1.16
C THR A 119 10.85 4.51 -1.34
N MET A 120 11.45 4.40 -2.53
CA MET A 120 12.41 3.34 -2.85
C MET A 120 13.88 3.78 -2.68
N LEU A 121 14.16 5.06 -2.87
CA LEU A 121 15.50 5.60 -2.70
C LEU A 121 15.62 6.26 -1.31
N GLU A 122 16.79 6.15 -0.69
CA GLU A 122 17.03 6.72 0.66
C GLU A 122 16.84 8.23 0.66
N GLU A 123 17.43 8.89 -0.33
CA GLU A 123 17.38 10.34 -0.50
C GLU A 123 16.69 10.66 -1.83
N GLN A 124 15.37 10.89 -1.77
CA GLN A 124 14.59 11.39 -2.90
C GLN A 124 13.78 12.62 -2.49
N LYS A 125 13.67 13.59 -3.40
CA LYS A 125 12.95 14.85 -3.18
C LYS A 125 11.83 15.00 -4.20
N MET A 126 10.65 15.39 -3.74
CA MET A 126 9.51 15.59 -4.63
C MET A 126 9.86 16.67 -5.67
N GLY A 127 9.64 16.36 -6.96
CA GLY A 127 9.90 17.29 -8.07
C GLY A 127 11.36 17.36 -8.53
N GLU A 128 12.24 16.49 -8.02
CA GLU A 128 13.65 16.41 -8.40
C GLU A 128 14.01 14.96 -8.80
N GLY A 129 14.88 14.81 -9.81
CA GLY A 129 15.38 13.53 -10.29
C GLY A 129 14.28 12.51 -10.56
N ASN A 130 14.53 11.26 -10.19
CA ASN A 130 13.55 10.16 -10.25
C ASN A 130 12.91 9.89 -8.88
N TYR A 131 11.73 10.46 -8.65
CA TYR A 131 10.95 10.20 -7.44
C TYR A 131 10.26 8.82 -7.54
N SER A 132 10.87 7.80 -6.94
CA SER A 132 10.42 6.41 -7.08
C SER A 132 9.55 5.97 -5.90
N LEU A 133 8.39 5.38 -6.20
CA LEU A 133 7.44 4.87 -5.21
C LEU A 133 7.06 3.42 -5.49
N ALA A 134 7.00 2.59 -4.46
CA ALA A 134 6.48 1.24 -4.52
C ALA A 134 5.11 1.13 -3.82
N GLY A 135 4.29 0.19 -4.26
CA GLY A 135 3.05 -0.17 -3.59
C GLY A 135 2.58 -1.57 -3.98
N HIS A 136 1.83 -2.24 -3.10
CA HIS A 136 1.35 -3.59 -3.39
C HIS A 136 0.22 -3.60 -4.44
N HIS A 137 0.24 -4.66 -5.26
CA HIS A 137 -0.90 -5.09 -6.07
C HIS A 137 -1.62 -6.19 -5.29
N MET A 138 -2.79 -5.86 -4.73
CA MET A 138 -3.64 -6.83 -4.03
C MET A 138 -4.60 -7.51 -5.00
N ARG A 139 -5.12 -8.69 -4.62
CA ARG A 139 -6.18 -9.37 -5.40
C ARG A 139 -7.43 -8.53 -5.58
N ASP A 140 -7.69 -7.64 -4.63
CA ASP A 140 -8.67 -6.58 -4.80
C ASP A 140 -7.96 -5.37 -5.43
N SER A 141 -8.13 -5.24 -6.74
CA SER A 141 -7.42 -4.24 -7.55
C SER A 141 -7.83 -2.81 -7.23
N SER A 142 -8.85 -2.56 -6.40
CA SER A 142 -9.18 -1.21 -5.94
C SER A 142 -8.30 -0.73 -4.78
N LEU A 143 -7.45 -1.59 -4.20
CA LEU A 143 -6.61 -1.28 -3.05
C LEU A 143 -5.16 -0.99 -3.45
N LEU A 144 -4.54 -0.08 -2.68
CA LEU A 144 -3.13 0.29 -2.82
C LEU A 144 -2.80 0.67 -4.27
N PHE A 145 -1.79 0.05 -4.88
CA PHE A 145 -1.38 0.34 -6.26
C PHE A 145 -2.06 -0.56 -7.30
N GLY A 146 -3.01 -1.41 -6.89
CA GLY A 146 -3.85 -2.18 -7.81
C GLY A 146 -4.48 -1.35 -8.95
N PRO A 147 -4.98 -0.12 -8.69
CA PRO A 147 -5.59 0.68 -9.76
C PRO A 147 -4.61 1.17 -10.83
N LEU A 148 -3.28 1.11 -10.58
CA LEU A 148 -2.29 1.54 -11.57
C LEU A 148 -2.35 0.71 -12.85
N LEU A 149 -2.80 -0.54 -12.80
CA LEU A 149 -2.87 -1.39 -13.99
C LEU A 149 -3.81 -0.84 -15.07
N GLU A 150 -4.79 -0.01 -14.67
CA GLU A 150 -5.75 0.62 -15.58
C GLU A 150 -5.34 2.05 -16.00
N ILE A 151 -4.17 2.52 -15.56
CA ILE A 151 -3.71 3.88 -15.86
C ILE A 151 -3.33 4.02 -17.34
N LYS A 152 -3.63 5.19 -17.91
CA LYS A 152 -3.39 5.50 -19.32
C LYS A 152 -2.37 6.61 -19.47
N LYS A 153 -1.66 6.60 -20.60
CA LYS A 153 -0.79 7.71 -21.01
C LYS A 153 -1.56 9.03 -20.99
N GLY A 154 -0.94 10.08 -20.46
CA GLY A 154 -1.54 11.41 -20.29
C GLY A 154 -2.33 11.60 -18.98
N ALA A 155 -2.53 10.56 -18.17
CA ALA A 155 -3.12 10.67 -16.84
C ALA A 155 -2.28 11.59 -15.92
N ASP A 156 -2.97 12.30 -15.03
CA ASP A 156 -2.35 13.16 -14.01
C ASP A 156 -2.01 12.35 -12.77
N ILE A 157 -0.74 12.39 -12.37
CA ILE A 157 -0.27 11.93 -11.07
C ILE A 157 0.07 13.16 -10.24
N VAL A 158 -0.58 13.31 -9.09
CA VAL A 158 -0.30 14.43 -8.18
C VAL A 158 0.29 13.87 -6.89
N ILE A 159 1.47 14.33 -6.51
CA ILE A 159 2.02 14.11 -5.16
C ILE A 159 2.09 15.44 -4.42
N THR A 160 1.96 15.41 -3.10
CA THR A 160 1.98 16.62 -2.26
C THR A 160 2.70 16.40 -0.95
N ASP A 161 3.43 17.42 -0.51
CA ASP A 161 3.99 17.57 0.84
C ASP A 161 3.14 18.53 1.70
N LYS A 162 1.91 18.83 1.26
CA LYS A 162 0.99 19.85 1.81
C LYS A 162 1.50 21.29 1.78
N LYS A 163 2.69 21.56 1.23
CA LYS A 163 3.16 22.91 0.88
C LYS A 163 3.00 23.16 -0.61
N LYS A 164 3.31 22.15 -1.42
CA LYS A 164 3.27 22.18 -2.88
C LYS A 164 2.63 20.91 -3.41
N ASP A 165 1.94 21.07 -4.54
CA ASP A 165 1.48 19.96 -5.35
C ASP A 165 2.38 19.83 -6.58
N PHE A 166 2.89 18.62 -6.80
CA PHE A 166 3.73 18.27 -7.93
C PHE A 166 2.89 17.45 -8.89
N HIS A 167 2.59 18.04 -10.05
CA HIS A 167 1.76 17.43 -11.08
C HIS A 167 2.68 16.78 -12.10
N TYR A 168 2.52 15.48 -12.32
CA TYR A 168 3.20 14.70 -13.34
C TYR A 168 2.19 14.20 -14.36
N LYS A 169 2.65 14.04 -15.61
CA LYS A 169 1.89 13.42 -16.68
C LYS A 169 2.47 12.05 -17.01
N VAL A 170 1.65 11.00 -17.02
CA VAL A 170 2.07 9.66 -17.44
C VAL A 170 2.56 9.71 -18.89
N VAL A 171 3.79 9.28 -19.13
CA VAL A 171 4.39 9.23 -20.47
C VAL A 171 4.47 7.81 -21.00
N GLU A 172 4.63 6.82 -20.13
CA GLU A 172 4.84 5.42 -20.48
C GLU A 172 4.39 4.49 -19.34
N THR A 173 3.92 3.31 -19.71
CA THR A 173 3.79 2.15 -18.81
C THR A 173 4.55 0.97 -19.41
N LYS A 174 5.12 0.11 -18.57
CA LYS A 174 5.84 -1.10 -19.01
C LYS A 174 5.85 -2.18 -17.93
N ILE A 175 6.10 -3.41 -18.37
CA ILE A 175 6.35 -4.54 -17.48
C ILE A 175 7.85 -4.85 -17.52
N VAL A 176 8.49 -4.84 -16.36
CA VAL A 176 9.94 -5.11 -16.19
C VAL A 176 10.17 -6.27 -15.24
N ASP A 177 11.40 -6.78 -15.18
CA ASP A 177 11.79 -7.73 -14.15
C ASP A 177 12.05 -7.01 -12.81
N GLU A 178 11.83 -7.67 -11.68
CA GLU A 178 12.08 -7.10 -10.36
C GLU A 178 13.57 -6.79 -10.11
N THR A 179 14.47 -7.41 -10.88
CA THR A 179 15.91 -7.13 -10.84
C THR A 179 16.35 -5.99 -11.77
N ASP A 180 15.45 -5.43 -12.58
CA ASP A 180 15.75 -4.31 -13.48
C ASP A 180 15.83 -3.01 -12.70
N ILE A 181 16.98 -2.77 -12.05
CA ILE A 181 17.22 -1.61 -11.18
C ILE A 181 17.59 -0.33 -11.95
N ASP A 182 18.03 -0.45 -13.21
CA ASP A 182 18.47 0.67 -14.07
C ASP A 182 17.34 1.68 -14.37
N ILE A 183 16.09 1.26 -14.11
CA ILE A 183 14.90 2.09 -14.16
C ILE A 183 14.83 3.14 -13.03
N LEU A 184 15.53 2.90 -11.91
CA LEU A 184 15.63 3.82 -10.79
C LEU A 184 16.65 4.92 -11.04
N ASP A 185 17.58 4.71 -11.98
CA ASP A 185 18.62 5.69 -12.30
C ASP A 185 18.02 7.04 -12.69
N ASP A 186 18.73 8.09 -12.30
CA ASP A 186 18.47 9.43 -12.80
C ASP A 186 18.77 9.50 -14.30
N LYS A 187 17.78 9.93 -15.08
CA LYS A 187 17.90 10.11 -16.54
C LYS A 187 18.08 11.59 -16.93
N GLY A 188 18.30 12.47 -15.96
CA GLY A 188 18.53 13.91 -16.17
C GLY A 188 17.26 14.74 -16.32
N ASP A 189 16.10 14.15 -16.05
CA ASP A 189 14.80 14.80 -16.06
C ASP A 189 14.08 14.62 -14.71
N LYS A 190 13.00 15.38 -14.53
CA LYS A 190 12.17 15.32 -13.32
C LYS A 190 11.04 14.35 -13.56
N ARG A 191 11.15 13.13 -13.03
CA ARG A 191 10.20 12.06 -13.25
C ARG A 191 9.71 11.45 -11.94
N ILE A 192 8.56 10.81 -12.03
CA ILE A 192 8.01 9.92 -11.00
C ILE A 192 7.92 8.52 -11.59
N THR A 193 8.38 7.53 -10.84
CA THR A 193 8.30 6.12 -11.25
C THR A 193 7.55 5.32 -10.20
N LEU A 194 6.41 4.74 -10.57
CA LEU A 194 5.55 3.98 -9.67
C LEU A 194 5.68 2.48 -9.97
N PHE A 195 5.98 1.69 -8.95
CA PHE A 195 6.21 0.26 -9.04
C PHE A 195 5.13 -0.52 -8.32
N THR A 196 4.56 -1.51 -9.00
CA THR A 196 3.73 -2.53 -8.37
C THR A 196 3.96 -3.90 -9.01
N CYS A 197 3.50 -4.99 -8.39
CA CYS A 197 3.55 -6.30 -9.03
C CYS A 197 2.61 -6.32 -10.24
N ASP A 198 3.02 -6.94 -11.34
CA ASP A 198 2.16 -7.04 -12.54
C ASP A 198 0.92 -7.91 -12.30
N THR A 199 0.97 -8.81 -11.33
CA THR A 199 -0.17 -9.63 -10.87
C THR A 199 -0.29 -9.59 -9.36
N ALA A 200 -1.47 -9.96 -8.85
CA ALA A 200 -1.72 -10.09 -7.42
C ALA A 200 -1.14 -11.37 -6.79
N ASP A 201 -0.62 -12.28 -7.62
CA ASP A 201 0.00 -13.53 -7.21
C ASP A 201 1.54 -13.42 -7.23
N ALA A 202 2.20 -14.55 -6.99
CA ALA A 202 3.65 -14.67 -7.06
C ALA A 202 4.19 -14.27 -8.43
N THR A 203 5.04 -13.26 -8.49
CA THR A 203 5.61 -12.79 -9.76
C THR A 203 6.97 -12.12 -9.57
N SER A 204 7.88 -12.37 -10.50
CA SER A 204 9.15 -11.64 -10.64
C SER A 204 9.01 -10.42 -11.53
N LYS A 205 7.79 -10.11 -12.01
CA LYS A 205 7.52 -8.97 -12.89
C LYS A 205 6.89 -7.82 -12.13
N ARG A 206 7.16 -6.61 -12.61
CA ARG A 206 6.66 -5.36 -12.07
C ARG A 206 5.98 -4.56 -13.16
N PHE A 207 4.77 -4.10 -12.88
CA PHE A 207 4.12 -3.07 -13.67
C PHE A 207 4.66 -1.72 -13.21
N VAL A 208 5.18 -0.94 -14.16
CA VAL A 208 5.83 0.34 -13.90
C VAL A 208 5.14 1.43 -14.69
N VAL A 209 4.85 2.52 -13.99
CA VAL A 209 4.32 3.76 -14.56
C VAL A 209 5.40 4.82 -14.47
N ILE A 210 5.69 5.48 -15.60
CA ILE A 210 6.62 6.60 -15.66
C ILE A 210 5.83 7.86 -16.01
N GLY A 211 5.98 8.89 -15.19
CA GLY A 211 5.45 10.23 -15.46
C GLY A 211 6.53 11.30 -15.40
N THR A 212 6.39 12.34 -16.20
CA THR A 212 7.30 13.51 -16.20
C THR A 212 6.62 14.70 -15.53
N LEU A 213 7.38 15.49 -14.77
CA LEU A 213 6.86 16.67 -14.07
C LEU A 213 6.32 17.68 -15.08
N ASP A 214 5.05 18.04 -14.95
CA ASP A 214 4.36 19.05 -15.74
C ASP A 214 4.46 20.43 -15.08
N LYS A 215 4.07 20.51 -13.80
CA LYS A 215 4.08 21.77 -13.04
C LYS A 215 4.11 21.55 -11.53
N VAL A 216 4.49 22.61 -10.83
CA VAL A 216 4.44 22.69 -9.37
C VAL A 216 3.55 23.86 -8.97
N THR A 217 2.58 23.62 -8.10
CA THR A 217 1.67 24.64 -7.60
C THR A 217 1.74 24.72 -6.08
N LYS A 218 1.35 25.86 -5.50
CA LYS A 218 1.13 25.94 -4.05
C LYS A 218 -0.04 25.04 -3.67
N HIS A 219 0.10 24.27 -2.59
CA HIS A 219 -0.99 23.46 -2.05
C HIS A 219 -2.14 24.35 -1.58
N LYS A 220 -3.38 23.92 -1.80
CA LYS A 220 -4.60 24.68 -1.49
C LYS A 220 -5.24 24.25 -0.19
#